data_AF-A0A1X7VM18-F1
#
_entry.id   AF-A0A1X7VM18-F1
#
_cell.length_a   1.000
_cell.length_b   1.000
_cell.length_c   1.000
_cell.angle_alpha   90.00
_cell.angle_beta   90.00
_cell.angle_gamma   90.00
#
_symmetry.space_group_name_H-M   'P 1'
#
loop_
_entity.id
_entity.type
_entity.pdbx_description
1 polymer ?
#
loop_
_entity_poly.entity_id
_entity_poly.type
_entity_poly.pdbx_seq_one_letter_code
_entity_poly.pdbx_strand_id
1 'polypeptide(L)'
;GGWTRLAYLDMSDSTVNCPSGLRLYQSGGVRACGRPVTSSGSCVSVQFPSNGISYSQVCGRVTGYQYSAPDAVGIHHGSNQDNLNSYYVDGVSITRGSPRQHVWTLMAANYEMHSIGTLSCPCATGSTLQVQSFIGDNYFCESGVAGLLEQQLYTSDPLWDGQSCGTLESPCCNVPGIPWFHRDYGNTTTSDYIELRVCGDEGTDNEDTPVGYYEIYVQ
;
A
#
# COMPACT_ATOMS: atom_id res chain seq x y z
N GLY A 1 -28.87 -1.03 -1.97
CA GLY A 1 -27.99 -1.78 -1.05
C GLY A 1 -26.95 -0.83 -0.52
N GLY A 2 -26.57 -0.94 0.75
CA GLY A 2 -25.56 -0.06 1.37
C GLY A 2 -24.19 -0.73 1.45
N TRP A 3 -23.13 0.09 1.56
CA TRP A 3 -21.77 -0.37 1.82
C TRP A 3 -21.63 -0.88 3.25
N THR A 4 -20.92 -2.00 3.44
CA THR A 4 -20.61 -2.57 4.76
C THR A 4 -19.10 -2.54 5.03
N ARG A 5 -18.69 -1.97 6.16
CA ARG A 5 -17.27 -1.90 6.56
C ARG A 5 -16.78 -3.28 7.02
N LEU A 6 -15.72 -3.79 6.39
CA LEU A 6 -15.06 -5.04 6.79
C LEU A 6 -13.76 -4.81 7.58
N ALA A 7 -13.05 -3.73 7.31
CA ALA A 7 -11.76 -3.44 7.94
C ALA A 7 -11.71 -1.99 8.43
N TYR A 8 -11.07 -1.77 9.58
CA TYR A 8 -10.82 -0.46 10.14
C TYR A 8 -9.57 -0.47 11.03
N LEU A 9 -8.70 0.52 10.85
CA LEU A 9 -7.60 0.85 11.73
C LEU A 9 -7.46 2.37 11.77
N ASP A 10 -7.26 2.92 12.96
CA ASP A 10 -6.90 4.31 13.17
C ASP A 10 -5.89 4.41 14.30
N MET A 11 -4.62 4.63 13.95
CA MET A 11 -3.52 4.70 14.90
C MET A 11 -3.38 6.08 15.56
N SER A 12 -4.18 7.08 15.14
CA SER A 12 -4.27 8.36 15.84
C SER A 12 -4.92 8.20 17.22
N ASP A 13 -5.78 7.19 17.38
CA ASP A 13 -6.24 6.75 18.68
C ASP A 13 -5.11 6.00 19.41
N SER A 14 -4.55 6.64 20.44
CA SER A 14 -3.47 6.11 21.28
C SER A 14 -3.79 4.76 21.95
N THR A 15 -5.06 4.38 22.04
CA THR A 15 -5.51 3.11 22.64
C THR A 15 -5.52 1.94 21.66
N VAL A 16 -5.48 2.22 20.35
CA VAL A 16 -5.44 1.21 19.30
C VAL A 16 -4.03 0.62 19.20
N ASN A 17 -3.92 -0.70 19.20
CA ASN A 17 -2.66 -1.42 18.99
C ASN A 17 -2.53 -1.89 17.55
N CYS A 18 -1.30 -2.11 17.09
CA CYS A 18 -1.09 -2.70 15.78
C CYS A 18 -1.73 -4.09 15.69
N PRO A 19 -2.33 -4.43 14.53
CA PRO A 19 -2.82 -5.78 14.28
C PRO A 19 -1.72 -6.83 14.48
N SER A 20 -2.12 -8.04 14.86
CA SER A 20 -1.19 -9.14 15.11
C SER A 20 -0.25 -9.37 13.93
N GLY A 21 1.05 -9.48 14.21
CA GLY A 21 2.11 -9.67 13.22
C GLY A 21 2.76 -8.37 12.73
N LEU A 22 2.08 -7.23 12.86
CA LEU A 22 2.66 -5.92 12.55
C LEU A 22 3.36 -5.32 13.79
N ARG A 23 4.43 -4.57 13.57
CA ARG A 23 5.14 -3.84 14.63
C ARG A 23 4.76 -2.37 14.63
N LEU A 24 4.82 -1.76 15.82
CA LEU A 24 4.62 -0.33 15.97
C LEU A 24 5.84 0.46 15.47
N TYR A 25 5.57 1.40 14.59
CA TYR A 25 6.42 2.55 14.31
C TYR A 25 5.87 3.76 15.06
N GLN A 26 6.74 4.53 15.69
CA GLN A 26 6.36 5.74 16.40
C GLN A 26 7.47 6.78 16.33
N SER A 27 7.19 7.90 15.66
CA SER A 27 8.08 9.04 15.51
C SER A 27 7.26 10.29 15.22
N GLY A 28 7.76 11.49 15.58
CA GLY A 28 7.11 12.75 15.20
C GLY A 28 5.65 12.92 15.68
N GLY A 29 5.22 12.18 16.71
CA GLY A 29 3.81 12.14 17.14
C GLY A 29 2.90 11.22 16.31
N VAL A 30 3.41 10.62 15.23
CA VAL A 30 2.71 9.64 14.40
C VAL A 30 2.95 8.23 14.92
N ARG A 31 1.89 7.41 14.84
CA ARG A 31 1.92 5.97 15.11
C ARG A 31 1.46 5.24 13.86
N ALA A 32 2.15 4.17 13.48
CA ALA A 32 1.83 3.37 12.31
C ALA A 32 2.27 1.91 12.52
N CYS A 33 1.76 1.02 11.68
CA CYS A 33 1.98 -0.42 11.79
C CYS A 33 2.68 -0.97 10.55
N GLY A 34 3.91 -1.44 10.71
CA GLY A 34 4.76 -1.95 9.63
C GLY A 34 5.13 -3.42 9.82
N ARG A 35 5.98 -3.92 8.93
CA ARG A 35 6.45 -5.30 8.94
C ARG A 35 7.29 -5.59 10.19
N PRO A 36 7.28 -6.84 10.73
CA PRO A 36 8.17 -7.24 11.81
C PRO A 36 9.62 -7.09 11.36
N VAL A 37 10.53 -6.91 12.32
CA VAL A 37 11.95 -6.72 12.00
C VAL A 37 12.48 -7.94 11.22
N THR A 38 12.95 -7.69 9.99
CA THR A 38 13.51 -8.69 9.09
C THR A 38 14.66 -8.09 8.29
N SER A 39 15.63 -8.93 7.91
CA SER A 39 16.76 -8.58 7.04
C SER A 39 16.53 -9.01 5.58
N SER A 40 15.30 -9.39 5.22
CA SER A 40 14.92 -9.82 3.87
C SER A 40 13.50 -9.39 3.54
N GLY A 41 13.20 -9.33 2.23
CA GLY A 41 11.85 -9.11 1.71
C GLY A 41 10.81 -10.04 2.32
N SER A 42 9.62 -9.49 2.57
CA SER A 42 8.52 -10.18 3.22
C SER A 42 7.21 -9.43 3.07
N CYS A 43 6.11 -10.14 3.33
CA CYS A 43 4.80 -9.54 3.57
C CYS A 43 4.24 -10.02 4.90
N VAL A 44 3.53 -9.14 5.60
CA VAL A 44 2.67 -9.50 6.72
C VAL A 44 1.22 -9.16 6.38
N SER A 45 0.32 -10.08 6.71
CA SER A 45 -1.07 -10.04 6.27
C SER A 45 -2.04 -9.98 7.44
N VAL A 46 -3.10 -9.20 7.28
CA VAL A 46 -4.27 -9.18 8.16
C VAL A 46 -5.47 -9.52 7.31
N GLN A 47 -6.22 -10.55 7.72
CA GLN A 47 -7.42 -11.00 7.02
C GLN A 47 -8.68 -10.54 7.75
N PHE A 48 -9.64 -10.09 6.96
CA PHE A 48 -10.94 -9.57 7.40
C PHE A 48 -12.04 -10.45 6.79
N PRO A 49 -12.64 -11.36 7.59
CA PRO A 49 -13.73 -12.20 7.11
C PRO A 49 -14.91 -11.36 6.62
N SER A 50 -15.52 -11.75 5.50
CA SER A 50 -16.78 -11.17 5.02
C SER A 50 -17.97 -11.51 5.92
N ASN A 51 -17.84 -12.52 6.78
CA ASN A 51 -18.91 -13.05 7.63
C ASN A 51 -20.16 -13.46 6.84
N GLY A 52 -19.97 -14.01 5.63
CA GLY A 52 -21.05 -14.47 4.76
C GLY A 52 -21.73 -13.35 3.96
N ILE A 53 -21.24 -12.12 4.05
CA ILE A 53 -21.68 -11.02 3.18
C ILE A 53 -21.21 -11.32 1.76
N SER A 54 -22.18 -11.43 0.85
CA SER A 54 -21.93 -11.51 -0.58
C SER A 54 -21.75 -10.10 -1.13
N TYR A 55 -20.68 -9.87 -1.88
CA TYR A 55 -20.34 -8.56 -2.47
C TYR A 55 -19.80 -8.71 -3.89
N SER A 56 -19.99 -7.69 -4.72
CA SER A 56 -19.34 -7.55 -6.03
C SER A 56 -18.50 -6.28 -6.14
N GLN A 57 -18.46 -5.43 -5.11
CA GLN A 57 -17.63 -4.25 -5.09
C GLN A 57 -16.83 -4.13 -3.80
N VAL A 58 -15.64 -3.54 -3.90
CA VAL A 58 -14.78 -3.21 -2.78
C VAL A 58 -14.34 -1.76 -2.93
N CYS A 59 -14.43 -0.96 -1.88
CA CYS A 59 -13.83 0.37 -1.85
C CYS A 59 -13.17 0.62 -0.51
N GLY A 60 -12.28 1.60 -0.45
CA GLY A 60 -11.61 1.93 0.79
C GLY A 60 -10.53 2.97 0.58
N ARG A 61 -9.88 3.34 1.67
CA ARG A 61 -8.68 4.16 1.65
C ARG A 61 -7.68 3.64 2.68
N VAL A 62 -6.41 3.86 2.41
CA VAL A 62 -5.30 3.51 3.28
C VAL A 62 -4.39 4.73 3.34
N THR A 63 -3.93 5.07 4.52
CA THR A 63 -2.88 6.08 4.71
C THR A 63 -1.66 5.39 5.30
N GLY A 64 -0.55 5.48 4.58
CA GLY A 64 0.73 4.94 4.97
C GLY A 64 1.77 6.02 5.20
N TYR A 65 2.97 5.59 5.53
CA TYR A 65 4.13 6.45 5.64
C TYR A 65 5.32 5.74 5.01
N GLN A 66 6.18 6.50 4.35
CA GLN A 66 7.45 6.00 3.87
C GLN A 66 8.39 5.81 5.07
N TYR A 67 9.04 4.65 5.17
CA TYR A 67 10.21 4.48 6.01
C TYR A 67 11.43 4.26 5.14
N SER A 68 12.40 5.18 5.21
CA SER A 68 13.64 5.12 4.45
C SER A 68 13.38 5.04 2.93
N ALA A 69 13.74 3.95 2.24
CA ALA A 69 13.94 3.96 0.79
C ALA A 69 13.10 2.97 -0.05
N PRO A 70 11.76 2.85 0.13
CA PRO A 70 10.90 2.02 -0.73
C PRO A 70 11.09 2.30 -2.22
N ASP A 71 10.90 1.31 -3.09
CA ASP A 71 11.12 1.46 -4.53
C ASP A 71 9.90 1.12 -5.43
N ALA A 72 8.72 1.16 -4.83
CA ALA A 72 7.42 0.84 -5.42
C ALA A 72 7.31 -0.62 -5.88
N VAL A 73 7.72 -0.90 -7.11
CA VAL A 73 7.66 -2.23 -7.72
C VAL A 73 9.03 -2.61 -8.26
N GLY A 74 10.10 -2.34 -7.52
CA GLY A 74 11.49 -2.54 -7.91
C GLY A 74 11.74 -3.76 -8.79
N ILE A 75 12.49 -3.56 -9.88
CA ILE A 75 12.84 -4.65 -10.82
C ILE A 75 14.07 -5.45 -10.37
N HIS A 76 14.68 -5.08 -9.24
CA HIS A 76 15.98 -5.62 -8.82
C HIS A 76 15.88 -7.02 -8.18
N HIS A 77 14.67 -7.51 -7.86
CA HIS A 77 14.46 -8.68 -6.98
C HIS A 77 13.91 -9.93 -7.70
N GLY A 78 13.95 -9.96 -9.03
CA GLY A 78 13.76 -11.17 -9.85
C GLY A 78 12.32 -11.71 -9.90
N SER A 79 12.14 -13.03 -9.90
CA SER A 79 10.86 -13.68 -10.20
C SER A 79 9.75 -13.46 -9.15
N ASN A 80 10.08 -12.88 -7.99
CA ASN A 80 9.10 -12.54 -6.96
C ASN A 80 8.18 -11.39 -7.39
N GLN A 81 8.68 -10.53 -8.26
CA GLN A 81 7.97 -9.35 -8.74
C GLN A 81 6.68 -9.74 -9.45
N ASP A 82 6.65 -10.80 -10.26
CA ASP A 82 5.44 -11.22 -10.99
C ASP A 82 4.52 -12.19 -10.23
N ASN A 83 4.67 -12.29 -8.91
CA ASN A 83 3.91 -13.22 -8.09
C ASN A 83 3.09 -12.50 -7.02
N LEU A 84 1.77 -12.48 -7.19
CA LEU A 84 0.81 -11.92 -6.23
C LEU A 84 0.96 -12.51 -4.81
N ASN A 85 1.47 -13.73 -4.68
CA ASN A 85 1.72 -14.35 -3.37
C ASN A 85 3.06 -13.99 -2.74
N SER A 86 3.95 -13.32 -3.48
CA SER A 86 5.24 -12.85 -2.99
C SER A 86 5.15 -11.41 -2.48
N TYR A 87 6.30 -10.83 -2.16
CA TYR A 87 6.51 -9.43 -1.78
C TYR A 87 6.75 -8.56 -3.01
N TYR A 88 5.82 -8.61 -3.97
CA TYR A 88 5.98 -7.96 -5.29
C TYR A 88 5.99 -6.42 -5.28
N VAL A 89 5.75 -5.81 -4.12
CA VAL A 89 5.55 -4.37 -3.96
C VAL A 89 6.08 -3.93 -2.60
N ASP A 90 6.70 -2.75 -2.59
CA ASP A 90 6.92 -1.96 -1.39
C ASP A 90 5.68 -1.12 -1.12
N GLY A 91 4.93 -1.50 -0.09
CA GLY A 91 3.67 -0.86 0.23
C GLY A 91 2.59 -1.85 0.66
N VAL A 92 1.36 -1.59 0.22
CA VAL A 92 0.17 -2.34 0.61
C VAL A 92 -0.43 -3.09 -0.57
N SER A 93 -0.57 -4.41 -0.43
CA SER A 93 -1.32 -5.26 -1.35
C SER A 93 -2.67 -5.63 -0.72
N ILE A 94 -3.77 -5.16 -1.32
CA ILE A 94 -5.13 -5.53 -0.95
C ILE A 94 -5.57 -6.67 -1.87
N THR A 95 -5.96 -7.79 -1.27
CA THR A 95 -6.35 -8.99 -2.00
C THR A 95 -7.60 -9.62 -1.40
N ARG A 96 -8.15 -10.63 -2.08
CA ARG A 96 -9.28 -11.41 -1.58
C ARG A 96 -9.16 -12.90 -1.88
N GLY A 97 -9.76 -13.70 -1.02
CA GLY A 97 -10.05 -15.11 -1.26
C GLY A 97 -8.82 -16.03 -1.28
N SER A 98 -9.09 -17.32 -1.48
CA SER A 98 -8.08 -18.36 -1.63
C SER A 98 -8.51 -19.31 -2.76
N PRO A 99 -7.84 -19.33 -3.93
CA PRO A 99 -6.58 -18.65 -4.24
C PRO A 99 -6.70 -17.12 -4.21
N ARG A 100 -5.58 -16.47 -3.85
CA ARG A 100 -5.48 -15.01 -3.72
C ARG A 100 -5.79 -14.32 -5.04
N GLN A 101 -6.67 -13.32 -5.00
CA GLN A 101 -7.02 -12.46 -6.13
C GLN A 101 -6.73 -11.00 -5.80
N HIS A 102 -6.22 -10.24 -6.77
CA HIS A 102 -5.89 -8.84 -6.60
C HIS A 102 -7.15 -7.96 -6.46
N VAL A 103 -7.10 -7.00 -5.54
CA VAL A 103 -8.11 -5.95 -5.37
C VAL A 103 -7.50 -4.60 -5.73
N TRP A 104 -6.44 -4.19 -5.01
CA TRP A 104 -5.76 -2.92 -5.19
C TRP A 104 -4.31 -3.00 -4.70
N THR A 105 -3.41 -2.20 -5.27
CA THR A 105 -2.03 -2.02 -4.78
C THR A 105 -1.81 -0.57 -4.39
N LEU A 106 -1.21 -0.30 -3.24
CA LEU A 106 -0.73 1.04 -2.86
C LEU A 106 0.78 0.98 -2.71
N MET A 107 1.50 1.69 -3.57
CA MET A 107 2.96 1.60 -3.71
C MET A 107 3.63 2.79 -3.04
N ALA A 108 4.67 2.55 -2.25
CA ALA A 108 5.55 3.60 -1.75
C ALA A 108 6.78 3.67 -2.67
N ALA A 109 7.00 4.80 -3.31
CA ALA A 109 8.22 5.04 -4.09
C ALA A 109 9.27 5.78 -3.27
N ASN A 110 10.45 5.96 -3.87
CA ASN A 110 11.63 6.40 -3.15
C ASN A 110 11.72 7.93 -3.01
N TYR A 111 11.42 8.66 -4.09
CA TYR A 111 11.58 10.12 -4.18
C TYR A 111 10.51 10.79 -5.03
N GLU A 112 10.10 11.99 -4.59
CA GLU A 112 9.08 12.80 -5.28
C GLU A 112 9.66 13.65 -6.43
N MET A 113 10.95 14.01 -6.34
CA MET A 113 11.59 15.01 -7.19
C MET A 113 12.77 14.51 -8.01
N HIS A 114 13.23 13.28 -7.78
CA HIS A 114 14.38 12.71 -8.47
C HIS A 114 14.00 11.41 -9.19
N SER A 115 13.87 11.49 -10.52
CA SER A 115 13.73 10.31 -11.37
C SER A 115 15.06 9.56 -11.43
N ILE A 116 15.17 8.47 -10.67
CA ILE A 116 16.20 7.43 -10.86
C ILE A 116 15.59 6.29 -11.72
N GLY A 117 14.53 6.56 -12.50
CA GLY A 117 13.91 5.68 -13.49
C GLY A 117 13.22 4.41 -12.97
N THR A 118 13.86 3.67 -12.06
CA THR A 118 13.42 2.37 -11.53
C THR A 118 13.03 2.42 -10.05
N LEU A 119 13.16 3.57 -9.39
CA LEU A 119 12.83 3.77 -7.97
C LEU A 119 11.66 4.76 -7.75
N SER A 120 11.01 5.18 -8.85
CA SER A 120 9.92 6.15 -8.85
C SER A 120 8.57 5.46 -9.04
N CYS A 121 7.47 6.13 -8.72
CA CYS A 121 6.15 5.61 -9.03
C CYS A 121 5.98 5.24 -10.52
N PRO A 122 5.27 4.15 -10.87
CA PRO A 122 5.01 3.78 -12.27
C PRO A 122 4.25 4.87 -13.06
N CYS A 123 3.40 5.64 -12.39
CA CYS A 123 2.66 6.77 -12.96
C CYS A 123 3.48 8.07 -13.05
N ALA A 124 4.67 8.13 -12.44
CA ALA A 124 5.45 9.37 -12.39
C ALA A 124 5.98 9.77 -13.77
N THR A 125 6.11 11.07 -14.01
CA THR A 125 6.64 11.61 -15.26
C THR A 125 8.07 11.14 -15.49
N GLY A 126 8.31 10.45 -16.61
CA GLY A 126 9.62 9.90 -16.96
C GLY A 126 9.95 8.57 -16.28
N SER A 127 9.01 7.97 -15.55
CA SER A 127 9.15 6.61 -15.04
C SER A 127 9.17 5.60 -16.18
N THR A 128 10.04 4.61 -16.07
CA THR A 128 10.09 3.46 -17.00
C THR A 128 9.54 2.18 -16.38
N LEU A 129 9.15 2.23 -15.09
CA LEU A 129 8.58 1.08 -14.41
C LEU A 129 7.23 0.69 -15.03
N GLN A 130 6.99 -0.62 -15.07
CA GLN A 130 5.73 -1.20 -15.48
C GLN A 130 5.20 -2.01 -14.32
N VAL A 131 3.92 -1.83 -14.01
CA VAL A 131 3.24 -2.64 -13.00
C VAL A 131 3.03 -4.05 -13.52
N GLN A 132 2.93 -5.00 -12.61
CA GLN A 132 2.63 -6.38 -12.97
C GLN A 132 1.24 -6.48 -13.63
N SER A 133 1.10 -7.43 -14.54
CA SER A 133 -0.15 -7.61 -15.32
C SER A 133 -1.40 -7.80 -14.47
N PHE A 134 -1.28 -8.39 -13.26
CA PHE A 134 -2.41 -8.59 -12.36
C PHE A 134 -2.87 -7.31 -11.64
N ILE A 135 -2.04 -6.26 -11.60
CA ILE A 135 -2.38 -4.96 -11.02
C ILE A 135 -3.21 -4.15 -12.03
N GLY A 136 -2.71 -4.04 -13.26
CA GLY A 136 -3.28 -3.16 -14.27
C GLY A 136 -3.38 -1.72 -13.75
N ASP A 137 -4.55 -1.10 -13.92
CA ASP A 137 -4.79 0.28 -13.46
C ASP A 137 -5.26 0.39 -11.99
N ASN A 138 -5.26 -0.71 -11.24
CA ASN A 138 -5.83 -0.78 -9.88
C ASN A 138 -4.75 -0.51 -8.83
N TYR A 139 -4.12 0.65 -8.92
CA TYR A 139 -3.10 1.05 -7.95
C TYR A 139 -3.09 2.55 -7.66
N PHE A 140 -2.55 2.89 -6.50
CA PHE A 140 -2.03 4.21 -6.19
C PHE A 140 -0.53 4.11 -5.93
N CYS A 141 0.20 5.19 -6.18
CA CYS A 141 1.61 5.26 -5.85
C CYS A 141 1.96 6.68 -5.43
N GLU A 142 2.78 6.80 -4.40
CA GLU A 142 3.25 8.07 -3.87
C GLU A 142 4.59 7.86 -3.15
N SER A 143 5.39 8.91 -3.02
CA SER A 143 6.55 8.94 -2.14
C SER A 143 6.42 10.12 -1.16
N GLY A 144 7.04 10.00 0.01
CA GLY A 144 6.97 11.00 1.08
C GLY A 144 8.25 11.82 1.25
N VAL A 145 9.23 11.64 0.35
CA VAL A 145 10.56 12.24 0.45
C VAL A 145 10.81 13.27 -0.66
N ALA A 146 10.76 14.53 -0.24
CA ALA A 146 11.17 15.70 -1.02
C ALA A 146 12.69 15.99 -0.95
N GLY A 147 13.47 15.24 -0.16
CA GLY A 147 14.84 15.62 0.21
C GLY A 147 15.86 14.49 0.15
N LEU A 148 16.88 14.56 1.01
CA LEU A 148 17.83 13.47 1.20
C LEU A 148 17.15 12.32 1.95
N LEU A 149 17.43 11.09 1.50
CA LEU A 149 17.03 9.91 2.23
C LEU A 149 17.76 9.81 3.57
N GLU A 150 16.99 9.41 4.58
CA GLU A 150 17.42 9.15 5.94
C GLU A 150 16.69 7.89 6.42
N GLN A 151 17.33 7.14 7.32
CA GLN A 151 16.73 5.95 7.93
C GLN A 151 15.71 6.33 8.99
N GLN A 152 14.59 6.88 8.56
CA GLN A 152 13.52 7.36 9.43
C GLN A 152 12.13 7.15 8.83
N LEU A 153 11.12 7.33 9.68
CA LEU A 153 9.73 7.42 9.28
C LEU A 153 9.43 8.85 8.83
N TYR A 154 9.05 9.03 7.57
CA TYR A 154 8.64 10.33 7.03
C TYR A 154 7.19 10.59 7.38
N THR A 155 6.98 11.44 8.38
CA THR A 155 5.64 11.67 8.99
C THR A 155 4.96 12.95 8.50
N SER A 156 5.69 13.84 7.84
CA SER A 156 5.15 15.11 7.32
C SER A 156 4.33 14.93 6.06
N ASP A 157 4.52 13.82 5.37
CA ASP A 157 3.92 13.54 4.07
C ASP A 157 3.32 12.12 4.05
N PRO A 158 2.04 11.97 4.43
CA PRO A 158 1.36 10.68 4.44
C PRO A 158 1.15 10.16 3.02
N LEU A 159 1.43 8.88 2.81
CA LEU A 159 1.27 8.27 1.50
C LEU A 159 -0.19 7.95 1.17
N TRP A 160 -0.49 8.05 -0.13
CA TRP A 160 -1.73 7.70 -0.82
C TRP A 160 -2.92 8.58 -0.45
N ASP A 161 -2.65 9.80 0.01
CA ASP A 161 -3.67 10.81 0.26
C ASP A 161 -3.87 11.77 -0.93
N GLY A 162 -2.97 11.71 -1.92
CA GLY A 162 -3.01 12.53 -3.13
C GLY A 162 -2.69 14.01 -2.87
N GLN A 163 -1.98 14.30 -1.79
CA GLN A 163 -1.55 15.64 -1.40
C GLN A 163 -0.02 15.75 -1.40
N SER A 164 0.49 16.98 -1.34
CA SER A 164 1.94 17.28 -1.22
C SER A 164 2.87 16.77 -2.33
N CYS A 165 2.35 16.03 -3.31
CA CYS A 165 3.16 15.37 -4.31
C CYS A 165 4.07 16.31 -5.10
N GLY A 166 5.33 15.89 -5.23
CA GLY A 166 6.30 16.52 -6.13
C GLY A 166 5.84 16.57 -7.58
N THR A 167 6.51 17.43 -8.37
CA THR A 167 6.13 17.70 -9.76
C THR A 167 6.17 16.47 -10.67
N LEU A 168 7.03 15.49 -10.37
CA LEU A 168 7.11 14.24 -11.13
C LEU A 168 5.96 13.29 -10.80
N GLU A 169 5.49 13.28 -9.55
CA GLU A 169 4.39 12.43 -9.06
C GLU A 169 3.01 13.07 -9.23
N SER A 170 2.94 14.30 -9.75
CA SER A 170 1.68 14.97 -10.08
C SER A 170 0.67 14.08 -10.85
N PRO A 171 1.07 13.24 -11.84
CA PRO A 171 0.12 12.32 -12.48
C PRO A 171 -0.41 11.23 -11.53
N CYS A 172 0.38 10.80 -10.55
CA CYS A 172 0.00 9.80 -9.56
C CYS A 172 -1.02 10.33 -8.56
N CYS A 173 -0.93 11.61 -8.21
CA CYS A 173 -1.82 12.22 -7.22
C CYS A 173 -3.08 12.84 -7.82
N ASN A 174 -3.12 12.97 -9.15
CA ASN A 174 -4.31 13.41 -9.89
C ASN A 174 -5.11 12.25 -10.50
N VAL A 175 -4.90 11.02 -10.01
CA VAL A 175 -5.68 9.87 -10.45
C VAL A 175 -7.13 9.95 -9.93
N PRO A 176 -8.13 9.54 -10.71
CA PRO A 176 -9.51 9.51 -10.24
C PRO A 176 -9.67 8.63 -8.99
N GLY A 177 -10.37 9.16 -7.99
CA GLY A 177 -10.77 8.40 -6.81
C GLY A 177 -9.85 8.56 -5.60
N ILE A 178 -8.56 8.85 -5.75
CA ILE A 178 -7.63 9.02 -4.62
C ILE A 178 -8.20 10.03 -3.59
N PRO A 179 -8.22 9.70 -2.28
CA PRO A 179 -7.58 8.56 -1.60
C PRO A 179 -8.40 7.26 -1.59
N TRP A 180 -9.58 7.25 -2.21
CA TRP A 180 -10.49 6.10 -2.24
C TRP A 180 -10.30 5.23 -3.48
N PHE A 181 -9.82 4.00 -3.27
CA PHE A 181 -9.86 2.99 -4.32
C PHE A 181 -11.28 2.43 -4.46
N HIS A 182 -11.62 1.99 -5.68
CA HIS A 182 -12.88 1.29 -5.96
C HIS A 182 -12.66 0.20 -7.00
N ARG A 183 -13.00 -1.03 -6.62
CA ARG A 183 -12.92 -2.22 -7.45
C ARG A 183 -14.33 -2.77 -7.66
N ASP A 184 -14.79 -2.79 -8.90
CA ASP A 184 -16.10 -3.31 -9.30
C ASP A 184 -15.94 -4.59 -10.12
N TYR A 185 -16.50 -5.70 -9.64
CA TYR A 185 -16.51 -7.01 -10.30
C TYR A 185 -17.79 -7.23 -11.13
N GLY A 186 -18.60 -6.20 -11.32
CA GLY A 186 -19.86 -6.22 -12.05
C GLY A 186 -20.89 -7.12 -11.37
N ASN A 187 -21.39 -8.12 -12.10
CA ASN A 187 -22.37 -9.08 -11.59
C ASN A 187 -21.74 -10.27 -10.86
N THR A 188 -20.40 -10.35 -10.80
CA THR A 188 -19.72 -11.45 -10.12
C THR A 188 -19.66 -11.16 -8.62
N THR A 189 -20.39 -11.95 -7.85
CA THR A 189 -20.38 -11.84 -6.40
C THR A 189 -19.48 -12.88 -5.76
N THR A 190 -18.94 -12.56 -4.59
CA THR A 190 -18.16 -13.47 -3.75
C THR A 190 -18.45 -13.20 -2.28
N SER A 191 -18.07 -14.14 -1.42
CA SER A 191 -18.03 -13.97 0.04
C SER A 191 -16.61 -14.17 0.57
N ASP A 192 -15.61 -14.00 -0.29
CA ASP A 192 -14.20 -14.07 0.09
C ASP A 192 -13.86 -13.11 1.23
N TYR A 193 -12.86 -13.46 2.04
CA TYR A 193 -12.26 -12.48 2.95
C TYR A 193 -11.53 -11.39 2.15
N ILE A 194 -11.38 -10.21 2.75
CA ILE A 194 -10.42 -9.20 2.29
C ILE A 194 -9.14 -9.37 3.09
N GLU A 195 -7.99 -9.20 2.44
CA GLU A 195 -6.68 -9.24 3.08
C GLU A 195 -5.91 -7.96 2.76
N LEU A 196 -5.37 -7.33 3.79
CA LEU A 196 -4.41 -6.24 3.67
C LEU A 196 -3.03 -6.80 3.99
N ARG A 197 -2.07 -6.61 3.08
CA ARG A 197 -0.69 -7.08 3.25
C ARG A 197 0.25 -5.88 3.19
N VAL A 198 1.05 -5.68 4.23
CA VAL A 198 2.20 -4.75 4.16
C VAL A 198 3.39 -5.54 3.67
N CYS A 199 3.95 -5.14 2.55
CA CYS A 199 5.00 -5.83 1.82
C CYS A 199 6.20 -4.92 1.60
N GLY A 200 7.35 -5.55 1.43
CA GLY A 200 8.51 -4.92 0.80
C GLY A 200 9.55 -5.97 0.45
N ASP A 201 10.44 -5.67 -0.49
CA ASP A 201 11.35 -6.66 -1.07
C ASP A 201 12.75 -6.69 -0.44
N GLU A 202 13.05 -5.70 0.40
CA GLU A 202 14.20 -5.67 1.30
C GLU A 202 13.83 -5.79 2.78
N GLY A 203 14.88 -5.76 3.61
CA GLY A 203 14.80 -5.71 5.07
C GLY A 203 14.21 -4.41 5.59
N THR A 204 13.56 -4.48 6.75
CA THR A 204 12.85 -3.35 7.37
C THR A 204 13.75 -2.25 7.94
N ASP A 205 15.07 -2.45 7.90
CA ASP A 205 16.09 -1.44 8.18
C ASP A 205 16.41 -0.59 6.94
N ASN A 206 16.19 -1.11 5.73
CA ASN A 206 16.33 -0.37 4.48
C ASN A 206 15.04 0.32 4.05
N GLU A 207 13.91 -0.39 4.10
CA GLU A 207 12.61 0.15 3.69
C GLU A 207 11.45 -0.50 4.43
N ASP A 208 10.42 0.27 4.69
CA ASP A 208 9.12 -0.27 5.08
C ASP A 208 8.03 0.72 4.71
N THR A 209 6.78 0.27 4.74
CA THR A 209 5.63 1.15 4.52
C THR A 209 4.58 1.00 5.63
N PRO A 210 4.84 1.54 6.83
CA PRO A 210 3.92 1.41 7.94
C PRO A 210 2.58 2.09 7.67
N VAL A 211 1.47 1.43 8.00
CA VAL A 211 0.11 1.97 7.83
C VAL A 211 -0.42 2.61 9.11
N GLY A 212 -0.90 3.85 9.02
CA GLY A 212 -1.50 4.58 10.15
C GLY A 212 -3.03 4.51 10.16
N TYR A 213 -3.64 4.36 8.98
CA TYR A 213 -5.08 4.34 8.83
C TYR A 213 -5.50 3.41 7.69
N TYR A 214 -6.61 2.70 7.88
CA TYR A 214 -7.36 2.16 6.75
C TYR A 214 -8.83 1.99 7.09
N GLU A 215 -9.67 2.09 6.06
CA GLU A 215 -11.05 1.62 6.11
C GLU A 215 -11.41 0.96 4.79
N ILE A 216 -12.05 -0.21 4.86
CA ILE A 216 -12.42 -0.99 3.67
C ILE A 216 -13.86 -1.45 3.79
N TYR A 217 -14.61 -1.27 2.71
CA TYR A 217 -16.03 -1.57 2.59
C TYR A 217 -16.30 -2.48 1.40
N VAL A 218 -17.40 -3.23 1.50
CA VAL A 218 -17.92 -4.07 0.42
C VAL A 218 -19.39 -3.80 0.15
N GLN A 219 -19.84 -4.07 -1.07
CA GLN A 219 -21.24 -3.94 -1.51
C GLN A 219 -21.62 -5.07 -2.46
#